data_AF-A0A1V5B0N3-F1
#
_entry.id   AF-A0A1V5B0N3-F1
#
_cell.length_a   1.000
_cell.length_b   1.000
_cell.length_c   1.000
_cell.angle_alpha   90.00
_cell.angle_beta   90.00
_cell.angle_gamma   90.00
#
_symmetry.space_group_name_H-M   'P 1'
#
loop_
_entity.id
_entity.type
_entity.pdbx_description
1 polymer ?
#
loop_
_entity_poly.entity_id
_entity_poly.type
_entity_poly.pdbx_seq_one_letter_code
_entity_poly.pdbx_strand_id
1 'polypeptide(L)' 'MTHRELVSLSMETTLSAGSRSPVDPLAAKILERSRIPAAVVYGGEVENLKRGAEGGHSGTEIS' A
#
# COMPACT_ATOMS: atom_id res chain seq x y z
N MET A 1 8.84 3.58 1.92
CA MET A 1 7.97 4.13 3.00
C MET A 1 7.98 3.13 4.14
N THR A 2 7.99 3.58 5.39
CA THR A 2 7.91 2.67 6.54
C THR A 2 6.46 2.24 6.82
N HIS A 3 6.27 1.09 7.47
CA HIS A 3 4.91 0.67 7.86
C HIS A 3 4.20 1.71 8.75
N ARG A 4 4.94 2.42 9.60
CA ARG A 4 4.40 3.45 10.47
C ARG A 4 3.95 4.69 9.69
N GLU A 5 4.71 5.09 8.68
CA GLU A 5 4.31 6.18 7.76
C GLU A 5 3.04 5.82 6.99
N LEU A 6 2.91 4.59 6.52
CA LEU A 6 1.69 4.11 5.86
C LEU A 6 0.47 4.19 6.79
N VAL A 7 0.62 3.77 8.05
CA VAL A 7 -0.44 3.88 9.04
C VAL A 7 -0.85 5.34 9.24
N SER A 8 0.11 6.24 9.46
CA SER A 8 -0.19 7.67 9.63
C SER A 8 -0.94 8.23 8.43
N LEU A 9 -0.47 7.94 7.20
CA LEU A 9 -1.11 8.40 5.96
C LEU A 9 -2.54 7.83 5.80
N SER A 10 -2.74 6.55 6.14
CA SER A 10 -4.06 5.92 6.06
C SER A 10 -5.07 6.55 7.03
N MET A 11 -4.61 7.05 8.19
CA MET A 11 -5.44 7.70 9.21
C MET A 11 -5.80 9.15 8.86
N GLU A 12 -4.98 9.83 8.04
CA GLU A 12 -5.29 11.17 7.51
C GLU A 12 -6.42 11.15 6.47
N THR A 13 -6.70 9.97 5.90
CA THR A 13 -7.72 9.83 4.86
C THR A 13 -9.10 9.59 5.49
N THR A 14 -9.98 10.58 5.42
CA THR A 14 -11.39 10.40 5.78
C THR A 14 -12.06 9.44 4.79
N LEU A 15 -12.49 8.27 5.27
CA LEU A 15 -13.27 7.32 4.49
C LEU A 15 -14.67 7.89 4.20
N SER A 16 -14.82 8.48 3.02
CA SER A 16 -16.10 8.93 2.47
C SER A 16 -16.50 8.06 1.26
N ALA A 17 -17.80 8.06 0.94
CA ALA A 17 -18.28 7.38 -0.27
C ALA A 17 -17.58 7.95 -1.51
N GLY A 18 -16.97 7.07 -2.32
CA GLY A 18 -16.18 7.48 -3.49
C GLY A 18 -14.70 7.80 -3.21
N SER A 19 -14.25 7.73 -1.96
CA SER A 19 -12.82 7.84 -1.62
C SER A 19 -12.04 6.67 -2.23
N ARG A 20 -10.87 6.99 -2.83
CA ARG A 20 -9.98 6.01 -3.48
C ARG A 20 -8.68 5.84 -2.67
N SER A 21 -8.80 5.61 -1.37
CA SER A 21 -7.61 5.23 -0.58
C SER A 21 -7.06 3.90 -1.11
N PRO A 22 -5.78 3.83 -1.51
CA PRO A 22 -5.20 2.60 -2.04
C PRO A 22 -4.98 1.53 -0.97
N VAL A 23 -4.89 1.94 0.31
CA VAL A 23 -4.76 1.04 1.47
C VAL A 23 -5.68 1.56 2.57
N ASP A 24 -6.51 0.69 3.13
CA ASP A 24 -7.37 1.05 4.27
C ASP A 24 -6.57 1.03 5.60
N PRO A 25 -7.04 1.74 6.64
CA PRO A 25 -6.33 1.81 7.92
C PRO A 25 -6.13 0.45 8.62
N LEU A 26 -7.03 -0.52 8.42
CA LEU A 26 -6.90 -1.84 9.01
C LEU A 26 -5.81 -2.64 8.31
N ALA A 27 -5.77 -2.64 6.97
CA ALA A 27 -4.70 -3.27 6.20
C ALA A 27 -3.33 -2.66 6.52
N ALA A 28 -3.24 -1.33 6.64
CA ALA A 28 -2.01 -0.66 7.06
C ALA A 28 -1.53 -1.14 8.45
N LYS A 29 -2.45 -1.33 9.41
CA LYS A 29 -2.12 -1.88 10.74
C LYS A 29 -1.73 -3.36 10.72
N ILE A 30 -2.31 -4.16 9.83
CA ILE A 30 -1.90 -5.57 9.65
C ILE A 30 -0.48 -5.64 9.09
N LEU A 31 -0.15 -4.79 8.11
CA LEU A 31 1.20 -4.69 7.56
C LEU A 31 2.22 -4.24 8.63
N GLU A 32 1.91 -3.21 9.42
CA GLU A 32 2.76 -2.75 10.54
C GLU A 32 3.02 -3.84 11.58
N ARG A 33 2.00 -4.62 11.94
CA ARG A 33 2.14 -5.70 12.94
C ARG A 33 2.95 -6.89 12.41
N SER A 34 2.76 -7.24 11.16
CA SER A 34 3.41 -8.42 10.56
C SER A 34 4.83 -8.14 10.06
N ARG A 35 5.18 -6.87 9.80
CA ARG A 35 6.46 -6.44 9.19
C ARG A 35 6.76 -7.11 7.85
N ILE A 36 5.73 -7.59 7.16
CA ILE A 36 5.88 -8.15 5.82
C ILE A 36 6.22 -6.99 4.87
N PRO A 37 7.30 -7.09 4.08
CA PRO A 37 7.56 -6.15 3.00
C PRO A 37 6.43 -6.19 1.98
N ALA A 38 5.94 -5.02 1.56
CA ALA A 38 4.81 -4.93 0.64
C ALA A 38 5.05 -3.85 -0.41
N ALA A 39 4.34 -3.99 -1.54
CA ALA A 39 4.37 -3.04 -2.65
C ALA A 39 2.94 -2.63 -3.01
N VAL A 40 2.69 -1.33 -3.12
CA VAL A 40 1.44 -0.78 -3.68
C VAL A 40 1.71 -0.36 -5.11
N VAL A 41 1.09 -1.06 -6.07
CA VAL A 41 1.26 -0.83 -7.51
C VAL A 41 -0.08 -0.53 -8.18
N TYR A 42 -0.05 0.16 -9.33
CA TYR A 42 -1.25 0.40 -10.12
C TYR A 42 -1.68 -0.87 -10.88
N GLY A 43 -2.69 -1.56 -10.36
CA GLY A 43 -3.21 -2.81 -10.93
C GLY A 43 -4.09 -2.68 -12.17
N GLY A 44 -4.30 -1.47 -12.70
CA GLY A 44 -4.98 -1.28 -13.99
C GLY A 44 -4.14 -1.82 -15.17
N GLU A 45 -2.83 -1.96 -14.98
CA GLU A 45 -1.89 -2.55 -15.93
C GLU A 45 -1.32 -3.85 -15.34
N VAL A 46 -1.62 -5.00 -15.96
CA VAL A 46 -1.20 -6.32 -15.46
C VAL A 46 0.32 -6.45 -15.31
N GLU A 47 1.08 -5.81 -16.20
CA GLU A 47 2.54 -5.81 -16.16
C GLU A 47 3.10 -5.23 -14.85
N ASN A 48 2.39 -4.27 -14.22
CA ASN A 48 2.80 -3.73 -12.93
C ASN A 48 2.68 -4.74 -11.80
N LEU A 49 1.73 -5.69 -11.87
CA LEU A 49 1.60 -6.76 -10.88
C LEU A 49 2.78 -7.72 -10.96
N LYS A 50 3.18 -8.11 -12.19
CA LYS A 50 4.34 -8.97 -12.42
C LYS A 50 5.62 -8.31 -11.89
N ARG A 51 5.87 -7.06 -12.29
CA ARG A 51 7.00 -6.27 -11.79
C ARG A 51 6.96 -6.06 -10.27
N GLY A 52 5.76 -5.91 -9.72
CA GLY A 52 5.51 -5.86 -8.28
C GLY A 52 6.01 -7.10 -7.55
N ALA A 53 5.70 -8.28 -8.07
CA ALA A 53 6.14 -9.55 -7.50
C ALA A 53 7.64 -9.82 -7.67
N GLU A 54 8.24 -9.32 -8.77
CA GLU A 54 9.67 -9.48 -9.07
C GLU A 54 10.57 -8.43 -8.41
N GLY A 55 9.99 -7.40 -7.76
CA GLY A 55 10.70 -6.29 -7.13
C GLY A 55 11.18 -5.18 -8.10
N GLY A 56 10.78 -5.24 -9.37
CA GLY A 56 11.14 -4.28 -10.42
C GLY A 56 10.05 -3.24 -10.72
N HIS A 57 9.31 -2.79 -9.71
CA HIS A 57 8.14 -1.92 -9.88
C HIS A 57 8.45 -0.43 -9.62
N SER A 58 7.59 0.44 -10.15
CA SER A 58 7.60 1.89 -9.93
C SER A 58 6.56 2.37 -8.90
N GLY A 59 5.89 1.44 -8.22
CA GLY A 59 4.97 1.72 -7.12
C GLY A 59 5.66 2.08 -5.80
N THR A 60 4.90 2.08 -4.71
CA THR A 60 5.41 2.42 -3.37
C THR A 60 5.83 1.16 -2.63
N GLU A 61 7.12 1.07 -2.25
CA GLU A 61 7.63 0.05 -1.33
C GLU A 61 7.32 0.40 0.12
N ILE A 62 6.90 -0.60 0.88
CA ILE A 62 6.59 -0.55 2.32
C ILE A 62 7.50 -1.54 3.05
N SER A 63 8.39 -1.03 3.89
CA SER A 63 9.45 -1.81 4.56
C SER A 63 9.83 -1.24 5.92
#